data_AF-A0A7C5E1Z8-F1
#
_entry.id   AF-A0A7C5E1Z8-F1
#
_cell.length_a   1.000
_cell.length_b   1.000
_cell.length_c   1.000
_cell.angle_alpha   90.00
_cell.angle_beta   90.00
_cell.angle_gamma   90.00
#
_symmetry.space_group_name_H-M   'P 1'
#
loop_
_entity.id
_entity.type
_entity.pdbx_description
1 polymer ?
#
loop_
_entity_poly.entity_id
_entity_poly.type
_entity_poly.pdbx_seq_one_letter_code
_entity_poly.pdbx_strand_id
1 'polypeptide(L)'
;MQQFRAGLYHCFSQRADAVFELVDALASDTQARSPVKLSLSPAFRRQYASVYGGLDGWQVGQNQLKALLLAVAPVAAAGGFRLIGLDHTPKLRPYVETVSDQSFVYQPTLIQQPRLLGHWSD
;
A
#
# COMPACT_ATOMS: atom_id res chain seq x y z
N MET A 1 -23.20 -0.73 0.03
CA MET A 1 -21.94 -0.12 0.52
C MET A 1 -21.72 -0.30 2.04
N GLN A 2 -22.71 -0.04 2.90
CA GLN A 2 -22.52 -0.13 4.37
C GLN A 2 -22.12 -1.53 4.87
N GLN A 3 -22.68 -2.60 4.31
CA GLN A 3 -22.33 -3.98 4.67
C GLN A 3 -20.86 -4.31 4.38
N PHE A 4 -20.33 -3.88 3.23
CA PHE A 4 -18.92 -4.05 2.90
C PHE A 4 -18.03 -3.31 3.89
N ARG A 5 -18.38 -2.07 4.24
CA ARG A 5 -17.65 -1.26 5.22
C ARG A 5 -17.62 -1.91 6.60
N ALA A 6 -18.77 -2.40 7.08
CA ALA A 6 -18.85 -3.13 8.34
C ALA A 6 -17.97 -4.39 8.30
N GLY A 7 -18.07 -5.18 7.23
CA GLY A 7 -17.23 -6.37 7.04
C GLY A 7 -15.73 -6.04 7.02
N LEU A 8 -15.33 -4.97 6.33
CA LEU A 8 -13.94 -4.52 6.26
C LEU A 8 -13.43 -4.10 7.63
N TYR A 9 -14.23 -3.34 8.39
CA TYR A 9 -13.89 -2.95 9.76
C TYR A 9 -13.64 -4.18 10.64
N HIS A 10 -14.47 -5.22 10.53
CA HIS A 10 -14.35 -6.46 11.31
C HIS A 10 -13.16 -7.33 10.88
N CYS A 11 -12.57 -7.08 9.69
CA CYS A 11 -11.35 -7.77 9.28
C CYS A 11 -10.12 -7.29 10.07
N PHE A 12 -10.14 -6.08 10.65
CA PHE A 12 -9.00 -5.56 11.42
C PHE A 12 -9.00 -6.09 12.85
N SER A 13 -7.97 -6.87 13.20
CA SER A 13 -7.79 -7.37 14.57
C SER A 13 -7.05 -6.39 15.47
N GLN A 14 -6.32 -5.42 14.91
CA GLN A 14 -5.64 -4.38 15.66
C GLN A 14 -5.74 -3.02 14.98
N ARG A 15 -5.89 -1.96 15.79
CA ARG A 15 -5.98 -0.55 15.36
C ARG A 15 -7.11 -0.29 14.34
N ALA A 16 -8.18 -1.10 14.40
CA ALA A 16 -9.28 -1.09 13.42
C ALA A 16 -9.79 0.31 13.09
N ASP A 17 -10.07 1.13 14.10
CA ASP A 17 -10.58 2.48 13.86
C ASP A 17 -9.63 3.37 13.06
N ALA A 18 -8.35 3.43 13.47
CA ALA A 18 -7.37 4.31 12.84
C ALA A 18 -7.08 3.87 11.41
N VAL A 19 -7.00 2.57 11.18
CA VAL A 19 -6.71 1.98 9.87
C VAL A 19 -7.92 2.09 8.95
N PHE A 20 -9.12 1.87 9.48
CA PHE A 20 -10.36 2.00 8.71
C PHE A 20 -10.57 3.44 8.24
N GLU A 21 -10.41 4.42 9.13
CA GLU A 21 -10.47 5.84 8.76
C GLU A 21 -9.33 6.24 7.80
N LEU A 22 -8.15 5.64 7.93
CA LEU A 22 -7.04 5.87 6.99
C LEU A 22 -7.35 5.33 5.59
N VAL A 23 -7.95 4.14 5.50
CA VAL A 23 -8.42 3.55 4.24
C VAL A 23 -9.50 4.43 3.61
N ASP A 24 -10.44 4.95 4.41
CA ASP A 24 -11.46 5.88 3.92
C ASP A 24 -10.86 7.18 3.41
N ALA A 25 -9.87 7.74 4.12
CA ALA A 25 -9.16 8.93 3.70
C ALA A 25 -8.41 8.71 2.38
N LEU A 26 -7.72 7.56 2.22
CA LEU A 26 -7.06 7.17 0.98
C LEU A 26 -8.03 6.98 -0.18
N ALA A 27 -9.18 6.36 0.08
CA ALA A 27 -10.20 6.13 -0.95
C ALA A 27 -10.87 7.45 -1.40
N SER A 28 -10.85 8.47 -0.54
CA SER A 28 -11.51 9.77 -0.79
C SER A 28 -10.56 10.86 -1.30
N ASP A 29 -9.27 10.84 -0.90
CA ASP A 29 -8.25 11.83 -1.28
C ASP A 29 -7.15 11.20 -2.14
N THR A 30 -7.22 11.46 -3.45
CA THR A 30 -6.21 11.00 -4.43
C THR A 30 -5.01 11.96 -4.56
N GLN A 31 -5.03 13.10 -3.87
CA GLN A 31 -4.01 14.15 -3.92
C GLN A 31 -3.07 14.13 -2.71
N ALA A 32 -3.28 13.21 -1.76
CA ALA A 32 -2.36 13.00 -0.65
C ALA A 32 -0.98 12.58 -1.17
N ARG A 33 0.06 13.33 -0.79
CA ARG A 33 1.47 13.06 -1.16
C ARG A 33 2.30 12.54 0.02
N SER A 34 1.70 12.44 1.19
CA SER A 34 2.32 11.92 2.40
C SER A 34 1.26 11.30 3.32
N PRO A 35 1.64 10.34 4.18
CA PRO A 35 0.70 9.76 5.14
C PRO A 35 0.09 10.81 6.07
N VAL A 36 0.89 11.78 6.53
CA VAL A 36 0.39 12.85 7.41
C VAL A 36 -0.67 13.72 6.74
N LYS A 37 -0.61 13.93 5.41
CA LYS A 37 -1.62 14.72 4.70
C LYS A 37 -3.01 14.07 4.79
N LEU A 38 -3.09 12.74 4.93
CA LEU A 38 -4.36 12.04 5.10
C LEU A 38 -5.07 12.39 6.42
N SER A 39 -4.34 12.86 7.45
CA SER A 39 -4.97 13.33 8.69
C SER A 39 -5.74 14.63 8.53
N LEU A 40 -5.61 15.31 7.39
CA LEU A 40 -6.39 16.51 7.04
C LEU A 40 -7.69 16.16 6.30
N SER A 41 -7.88 14.89 5.92
CA SER A 41 -9.09 14.45 5.25
C SER A 41 -10.27 14.47 6.22
N PRO A 42 -11.47 14.93 5.82
CA PRO A 42 -12.67 14.84 6.66
C PRO A 42 -13.07 13.39 6.98
N ALA A 43 -12.56 12.42 6.22
CA ALA A 43 -12.75 10.99 6.49
C ALA A 43 -11.86 10.47 7.64
N PHE A 44 -10.83 11.22 8.04
CA PHE A 44 -9.95 10.90 9.16
C PHE A 44 -10.27 11.80 10.35
N ARG A 45 -10.99 11.28 11.34
CA ARG A 45 -11.50 12.07 12.48
C ARG A 45 -10.54 12.07 13.67
N ARG A 46 -9.48 11.27 13.60
CA ARG A 46 -8.50 11.09 14.67
C ARG A 46 -7.36 12.09 14.58
N GLN A 47 -6.58 12.15 15.66
CA GLN A 47 -5.39 12.98 15.73
C GLN A 47 -4.31 12.48 14.77
N TYR A 48 -3.47 13.39 14.27
CA TYR A 48 -2.39 13.07 13.32
C TYR A 48 -1.49 11.91 13.78
N ALA A 49 -1.19 11.82 15.09
CA ALA A 49 -0.36 10.75 15.65
C ALA A 49 -0.97 9.35 15.45
N SER A 50 -2.30 9.26 15.32
CA SER A 50 -3.01 8.01 15.05
C SER A 50 -2.74 7.45 13.64
N VAL A 51 -2.26 8.28 12.70
CA VAL A 51 -1.86 7.80 11.37
C VAL A 51 -0.72 6.80 11.52
N TYR A 52 0.37 7.20 12.19
CA TYR A 52 1.53 6.33 12.40
C TYR A 52 1.19 5.19 13.36
N GLY A 53 0.43 5.45 14.43
CA GLY A 53 -0.04 4.39 15.32
C GLY A 53 -0.90 3.31 14.63
N GLY A 54 -1.61 3.67 13.56
CA GLY A 54 -2.30 2.72 12.69
C GLY A 54 -1.34 1.99 11.77
N LEU A 55 -0.47 2.71 11.05
CA LEU A 55 0.48 2.12 10.10
C LEU A 55 1.48 1.16 10.75
N ASP A 56 1.92 1.43 11.98
CA ASP A 56 2.94 0.63 12.66
C ASP A 56 2.38 -0.65 13.28
N GLY A 57 1.08 -0.68 13.60
CA GLY A 57 0.50 -1.69 14.47
C GLY A 57 -0.79 -2.34 13.95
N TRP A 58 -1.17 -2.11 12.70
CA TRP A 58 -2.36 -2.74 12.14
C TRP A 58 -2.17 -4.23 11.92
N GLN A 59 -3.25 -4.97 12.14
CA GLN A 59 -3.33 -6.39 11.78
C GLN A 59 -4.68 -6.65 11.12
N VAL A 60 -4.68 -7.53 10.12
CA VAL A 60 -5.88 -7.89 9.37
C VAL A 60 -6.00 -9.41 9.23
N GLY A 61 -7.21 -9.92 9.44
CA GLY A 61 -7.57 -11.29 9.14
C GLY A 61 -7.59 -11.52 7.63
N GLN A 62 -6.48 -11.98 7.06
CA GLN A 62 -6.34 -12.14 5.60
C GLN A 62 -7.44 -13.01 4.97
N ASN A 63 -7.87 -14.06 5.65
CA ASN A 63 -8.92 -14.95 5.12
C ASN A 63 -10.29 -14.26 5.09
N GLN A 64 -10.62 -13.48 6.12
CA GLN A 64 -11.86 -12.70 6.18
C GLN A 64 -11.85 -11.60 5.11
N LEU A 65 -10.72 -10.91 4.95
CA LEU A 65 -10.55 -9.90 3.90
C LEU A 65 -10.69 -10.51 2.50
N LYS A 66 -10.05 -11.66 2.24
CA LYS A 66 -10.18 -12.37 0.95
C LYS A 66 -11.63 -12.75 0.67
N ALA A 67 -12.32 -13.34 1.64
CA ALA A 67 -13.73 -13.70 1.50
C ALA A 67 -14.61 -12.48 1.20
N LEU A 68 -14.40 -11.37 1.92
CA LEU A 68 -15.11 -10.12 1.71
C LEU A 68 -14.89 -9.55 0.31
N LEU A 69 -13.64 -9.54 -0.18
CA LEU A 69 -13.30 -9.06 -1.52
C LEU A 69 -13.89 -9.96 -2.61
N LEU A 70 -13.87 -11.29 -2.42
CA LEU A 70 -14.45 -12.23 -3.38
C LEU A 70 -15.98 -12.09 -3.48
N ALA A 71 -16.66 -11.77 -2.38
CA ALA A 71 -18.10 -11.56 -2.36
C ALA A 71 -18.56 -10.36 -3.20
N VAL A 72 -17.68 -9.38 -3.43
CA VAL A 72 -17.96 -8.20 -4.26
C VAL A 72 -17.26 -8.22 -5.61
N ALA A 73 -16.47 -9.27 -5.90
CA ALA A 73 -15.75 -9.39 -7.16
C ALA A 73 -16.72 -9.60 -8.33
N PRO A 74 -16.46 -8.99 -9.51
CA PRO A 74 -17.32 -9.15 -10.68
C PRO A 74 -17.58 -10.62 -11.02
N VAL A 75 -18.84 -10.98 -11.21
CA VAL A 75 -19.25 -12.33 -11.63
C VAL A 75 -19.25 -12.38 -13.15
N ALA A 76 -18.78 -13.49 -13.73
CA ALA A 76 -18.83 -13.68 -15.17
C ALA A 76 -20.28 -13.78 -15.64
N ALA A 77 -20.59 -13.23 -16.81
CA ALA A 77 -21.89 -13.41 -17.45
C ALA A 77 -22.14 -14.91 -17.75
N ALA A 78 -23.40 -15.28 -17.97
CA ALA A 78 -23.76 -16.65 -18.33
C ALA A 78 -22.98 -17.10 -19.59
N GLY A 79 -22.27 -18.24 -19.48
CA GLY A 79 -21.39 -18.74 -20.54
C GLY A 79 -20.01 -18.08 -20.62
N GLY A 80 -19.70 -17.10 -19.76
CA GLY A 80 -18.40 -16.45 -19.65
C GLY A 80 -17.48 -17.12 -18.63
N PHE A 81 -16.21 -16.70 -18.63
CA PHE A 81 -15.20 -17.09 -17.65
C PHE A 81 -14.63 -15.87 -16.92
N ARG A 82 -14.13 -16.08 -15.70
CA ARG A 82 -13.40 -15.05 -14.94
C ARG A 82 -11.92 -15.11 -15.34
N LEU A 83 -11.41 -14.03 -15.92
CA LEU A 83 -9.98 -13.86 -16.17
C LEU A 83 -9.35 -13.09 -15.01
N ILE A 84 -8.30 -13.64 -14.38
CA ILE A 84 -7.55 -12.99 -13.31
C ILE A 84 -6.12 -12.77 -13.82
N GLY A 85 -5.76 -11.50 -14.03
CA GLY A 85 -4.36 -11.14 -14.33
C GLY A 85 -3.53 -11.22 -13.05
N LEU A 86 -2.43 -11.96 -13.10
CA LEU A 86 -1.43 -12.01 -12.04
C LEU A 86 -0.16 -11.36 -12.57
N ASP A 87 0.29 -10.31 -11.91
CA ASP A 87 1.56 -9.64 -12.18
C ASP A 87 2.29 -9.37 -10.86
N HIS A 88 3.61 -9.33 -10.91
CA HIS A 88 4.47 -9.01 -9.79
C HIS A 88 5.22 -7.70 -10.07
N THR A 89 4.76 -6.61 -9.45
CA THR A 89 5.55 -5.37 -9.42
C THR A 89 6.65 -5.48 -8.37
N PRO A 90 7.93 -5.32 -8.73
CA PRO A 90 9.02 -5.30 -7.75
C PRO A 90 8.83 -4.16 -6.73
N LYS A 91 8.87 -4.48 -5.44
CA LYS A 91 8.84 -3.47 -4.38
C LYS A 91 10.26 -3.04 -4.03
N LEU A 92 10.79 -2.10 -4.81
CA LEU A 92 12.12 -1.55 -4.62
C LEU A 92 12.24 -0.85 -3.26
N ARG A 93 13.34 -1.10 -2.55
CA ARG A 93 13.66 -0.45 -1.28
C ARG A 93 15.08 0.15 -1.33
N PRO A 94 15.30 1.19 -2.15
CA PRO A 94 16.65 1.72 -2.44
C PRO A 94 17.37 2.35 -1.24
N TYR A 95 16.66 2.64 -0.15
CA TYR A 95 17.20 3.28 1.06
C TYR A 95 17.15 2.38 2.30
N VAL A 96 16.95 1.07 2.14
CA VAL A 96 17.00 0.13 3.27
C VAL A 96 18.44 -0.28 3.52
N GLU A 97 18.91 -0.11 4.77
CA GLU A 97 20.12 -0.76 5.25
C GLU A 97 19.89 -2.28 5.22
N THR A 98 20.41 -2.93 4.16
CA THR A 98 20.66 -4.38 4.01
C THR A 98 19.78 -5.34 4.82
N VAL A 99 18.92 -6.09 4.12
CA VAL A 99 18.17 -7.25 4.68
C VAL A 99 18.87 -8.53 4.26
N SER A 100 19.01 -9.52 5.15
CA SER A 100 19.66 -10.81 4.86
C SER A 100 18.99 -11.62 3.75
N ASP A 101 17.69 -11.37 3.50
CA ASP A 101 16.83 -12.18 2.65
C ASP A 101 16.39 -11.46 1.36
N GLN A 102 17.27 -10.66 0.74
CA GLN A 102 16.93 -10.02 -0.54
C GLN A 102 17.03 -11.01 -1.71
N SER A 103 15.89 -11.26 -2.37
CA SER A 103 15.90 -11.54 -3.81
C SER A 103 16.33 -10.26 -4.53
N PHE A 104 17.57 -10.23 -5.01
CA PHE A 104 18.10 -9.10 -5.76
C PHE A 104 17.29 -8.89 -7.04
N VAL A 105 16.52 -7.80 -7.11
CA VAL A 105 16.01 -7.29 -8.39
C VAL A 105 17.03 -6.26 -8.88
N TYR A 106 17.86 -6.67 -9.84
CA TYR A 106 18.81 -5.76 -10.47
C TYR A 106 18.07 -4.60 -11.14
N GLN A 107 18.43 -3.38 -10.76
CA GLN A 107 17.99 -2.16 -11.43
C GLN A 107 19.22 -1.31 -11.74
N PRO A 108 19.52 -1.03 -13.02
CA PRO A 108 20.61 -0.11 -13.35
C PRO A 108 20.22 1.29 -12.86
N THR A 109 21.02 1.86 -11.95
CA THR A 109 20.97 3.29 -11.67
C THR A 109 21.35 4.01 -12.96
N LEU A 110 20.47 4.89 -13.47
CA LEU A 110 20.89 5.85 -14.48
C LEU A 110 21.93 6.76 -13.82
N ILE A 111 23.21 6.54 -14.14
CA ILE A 111 24.30 7.42 -13.72
C ILE A 111 24.01 8.78 -14.34
N GLN A 112 23.45 9.71 -13.57
CA GLN A 112 23.45 11.12 -13.93
C GLN A 112 24.88 11.65 -13.71
N GLN A 113 25.62 11.65 -14.82
CA GLN A 113 26.93 12.25 -15.08
C GLN A 113 28.17 11.53 -14.50
N PRO A 114 29.09 11.03 -15.35
CA PRO A 114 30.45 10.78 -14.91
C PRO A 114 31.14 12.14 -14.68
N ARG A 115 31.53 12.43 -13.44
CA ARG A 115 32.54 13.46 -13.17
C ARG A 115 33.84 12.97 -13.81
N LEU A 116 34.28 13.65 -14.86
CA LEU A 116 35.62 13.50 -15.42
C LEU A 116 36.65 13.86 -14.34
N LEU A 117 37.37 12.86 -13.84
CA LEU A 117 38.58 13.02 -13.03
C LEU A 117 39.72 12.32 -13.77
N GLY A 118 40.76 13.09 -14.09
CA GLY A 118 42.03 12.55 -14.57
C GLY A 118 42.57 13.24 -15.81
N HIS A 119 43.23 14.37 -15.59
CA HIS A 119 44.27 14.87 -16.47
C HIS A 119 45.41 13.84 -16.49
N TRP A 120 45.88 13.45 -17.67
CA TRP A 120 47.14 12.73 -17.82
C TRP A 120 48.18 13.76 -18.25
N SER A 121 49.18 13.99 -17.40
CA SER A 121 50.43 14.63 -17.81
C SER A 121 51.49 13.53 -17.94
N ASP A 122 52.08 13.50 -19.15
CA ASP A 122 53.34 12.90 -19.65
C ASP A 122 53.83 11.55 -19.11
#